data_AF-A0A285MYX2-F1
#
_entry.id   AF-A0A285MYX2-F1
#
_cell.length_a   1.000
_cell.length_b   1.000
_cell.length_c   1.000
_cell.angle_alpha   90.00
_cell.angle_beta   90.00
_cell.angle_gamma   90.00
#
_symmetry.space_group_name_H-M   'P 1'
#
loop_
_entity.id
_entity.type
_entity.pdbx_description
1 polymer ?
#
loop_
_entity_poly.entity_id
_entity_poly.type
_entity_poly.pdbx_seq_one_letter_code
_entity_poly.pdbx_strand_id
1 'polypeptide(L)'
;MYRSIFFLFLLTGFLFFAKPQENYLNEGLTENQVYNIRLYTTRALNLVLDAYSSLNKKRIIKKESYAYLDGSLFFLNEAYQYSPTYLIKREIEALIKRIKFYPEENYSTDIRVLIVHTEEISGLLNSYEIIRKELEDLREIAVKRNNETLQEKLEKIRGKINIPLIDNPISEARNLIVIAKDHLKAKEYKKSRQALELALTPLIKISSRENLYIALAKEYIVKANFTYKISPDMSKRYMSSAVYNINKAYLVSSEENQKVIKELKDKLNFYIKKYDSYSITNEDFEDIINLINKI
;
A
#
# COMPACT_ATOMS: atom_id res chain seq x y z
N MET A 1 -49.75 20.16 -26.96
CA MET A 1 -48.36 20.55 -27.31
C MET A 1 -47.56 21.12 -26.14
N TYR A 2 -48.14 21.93 -25.24
CA TYR A 2 -47.40 22.57 -24.12
C TYR A 2 -46.88 21.62 -23.02
N ARG A 3 -47.53 20.47 -22.78
CA ARG A 3 -47.08 19.49 -21.77
C ARG A 3 -45.76 18.79 -22.13
N SER A 4 -45.49 18.56 -23.41
CA SER A 4 -44.28 17.89 -23.88
C SER A 4 -43.05 18.80 -23.79
N ILE A 5 -43.22 20.11 -23.99
CA ILE A 5 -42.15 21.11 -23.88
C ILE A 5 -41.75 21.31 -22.42
N PHE A 6 -42.72 21.35 -21.51
CA PHE A 6 -42.47 21.46 -20.07
C PHE A 6 -41.71 20.25 -19.51
N PHE A 7 -42.04 19.04 -19.97
CA PHE A 7 -41.30 17.82 -19.62
C PHE A 7 -39.87 17.81 -20.16
N LEU A 8 -39.66 18.29 -21.39
CA LEU A 8 -38.32 18.43 -21.97
C LEU A 8 -37.47 19.42 -21.15
N PHE A 9 -38.07 20.54 -20.72
CA PHE A 9 -37.41 21.58 -19.93
C PHE A 9 -37.05 21.09 -18.51
N LEU A 10 -37.92 20.29 -17.89
CA LEU A 10 -37.66 19.64 -16.59
C LEU A 10 -36.54 18.60 -16.69
N LEU A 11 -36.48 17.81 -17.78
CA LEU A 11 -35.43 16.83 -18.02
C LEU A 11 -34.06 17.50 -18.27
N THR A 12 -34.02 18.57 -19.07
CA THR A 12 -32.78 19.33 -19.29
C THR A 12 -32.32 20.07 -18.04
N GLY A 13 -33.27 20.57 -17.23
CA GLY A 13 -32.96 21.20 -15.95
C GLY A 13 -32.37 20.23 -14.92
N PHE A 14 -32.92 19.01 -14.81
CA PHE A 14 -32.38 17.99 -13.90
C PHE A 14 -30.99 17.49 -14.30
N LEU A 15 -30.71 17.37 -15.60
CA LEU A 15 -29.40 16.99 -16.10
C LEU A 15 -28.32 18.08 -15.88
N PHE A 16 -28.71 19.36 -15.87
CA PHE A 16 -27.77 20.47 -15.58
C PHE A 16 -27.47 20.68 -14.09
N PHE A 17 -28.38 20.27 -13.19
CA PHE A 17 -28.22 20.40 -11.74
C PHE A 17 -27.72 19.13 -11.05
N ALA A 18 -27.63 18.01 -11.77
CA ALA A 18 -26.81 16.89 -11.35
C ALA A 18 -25.34 17.29 -11.47
N LYS A 19 -24.84 18.08 -10.49
CA LYS A 19 -23.41 18.15 -10.25
C LYS A 19 -22.93 16.69 -10.14
N PRO A 20 -21.92 16.26 -10.90
CA PRO A 20 -21.34 14.96 -10.65
C PRO A 20 -21.05 14.90 -9.15
N GLN A 21 -21.57 13.86 -8.47
CA GLN A 21 -21.16 13.55 -7.10
C GLN A 21 -19.65 13.77 -7.05
N GLU A 22 -19.15 14.44 -6.01
CA GLU A 22 -17.71 14.58 -5.81
C GLU A 22 -17.10 13.20 -5.99
N ASN A 23 -16.47 12.97 -7.15
CA ASN A 23 -15.98 11.65 -7.52
C ASN A 23 -15.00 11.28 -6.42
N TYR A 24 -15.40 10.32 -5.58
CA TYR A 24 -14.58 9.82 -4.49
C TYR A 24 -13.27 9.36 -5.13
N LEU A 25 -12.17 10.03 -4.79
CA LEU A 25 -10.87 9.63 -5.31
C LEU A 25 -10.57 8.26 -4.72
N ASN A 26 -10.28 7.28 -5.56
CA ASN A 26 -9.88 5.97 -5.06
C ASN A 26 -8.51 6.16 -4.40
N GLU A 27 -8.44 6.04 -3.07
CA GLU A 27 -7.22 6.32 -2.31
C GLU A 27 -6.22 5.16 -2.38
N GLY A 28 -6.68 3.92 -2.64
CA GLY A 28 -5.87 2.68 -2.63
C GLY A 28 -5.37 2.28 -1.24
N LEU A 29 -4.74 3.22 -0.54
CA LEU A 29 -4.43 3.18 0.88
C LEU A 29 -5.18 4.32 1.57
N THR A 30 -6.04 4.00 2.53
CA THR A 30 -6.84 4.99 3.25
C THR A 30 -6.05 5.63 4.40
N GLU A 31 -6.43 6.84 4.81
CA GLU A 31 -5.83 7.49 6.00
C GLU A 31 -5.97 6.63 7.27
N ASN A 32 -7.07 5.87 7.39
CA ASN A 32 -7.29 4.94 8.50
C ASN A 32 -6.28 3.78 8.50
N GLN A 33 -5.99 3.21 7.34
CA GLN A 33 -4.95 2.17 7.22
C GLN A 33 -3.58 2.74 7.58
N VAL A 34 -3.24 3.94 7.09
CA VAL A 34 -2.00 4.65 7.48
C VAL A 34 -1.91 4.84 8.99
N TYR A 35 -2.99 5.33 9.61
CA TYR A 35 -3.03 5.56 11.05
C TYR A 35 -2.80 4.25 11.84
N ASN A 36 -3.49 3.18 11.46
CA ASN A 36 -3.40 1.89 12.17
C ASN A 36 -2.03 1.23 11.98
N ILE A 37 -1.48 1.21 10.76
CA ILE A 37 -0.12 0.71 10.49
C ILE A 37 0.88 1.43 11.38
N ARG A 38 0.80 2.77 11.46
CA ARG A 38 1.67 3.57 12.34
C ARG A 38 1.47 3.21 13.81
N LEU A 39 0.22 3.23 14.30
CA LEU A 39 -0.08 2.99 15.71
C LEU A 39 0.49 1.64 16.17
N TYR A 40 0.23 0.58 15.42
CA TYR A 40 0.68 -0.76 15.75
C TYR A 40 2.20 -0.92 15.62
N THR A 41 2.82 -0.32 14.60
CA THR A 41 4.29 -0.38 14.45
C THR A 41 5.03 0.45 15.51
N THR A 42 4.49 1.59 15.94
CA THR A 42 5.01 2.34 17.10
C THR A 42 4.92 1.53 18.39
N ARG A 43 3.80 0.83 18.62
CA ARG A 43 3.68 -0.08 19.77
C ARG A 43 4.68 -1.23 19.71
N ALA A 44 4.87 -1.82 18.53
CA ALA A 44 5.86 -2.85 18.31
C ALA A 44 7.30 -2.35 18.57
N LEU A 45 7.63 -1.13 18.12
CA LEU A 45 8.91 -0.47 18.34
C LEU A 45 9.19 -0.26 19.83
N ASN A 46 8.22 0.30 20.58
CA ASN A 46 8.38 0.52 22.02
C ASN A 46 8.65 -0.79 22.76
N LEU A 47 7.94 -1.86 22.43
CA LEU A 47 8.18 -3.18 23.03
C LEU A 47 9.55 -3.76 22.66
N VAL A 48 10.06 -3.53 21.45
CA VAL A 48 11.43 -3.93 21.08
C VAL A 48 12.46 -3.16 21.89
N LEU A 49 12.25 -1.86 22.13
CA LEU A 49 13.11 -1.05 22.98
C LEU A 49 13.08 -1.52 24.44
N ASP A 50 11.90 -1.89 24.95
CA ASP A 50 11.74 -2.47 26.29
C ASP A 50 12.43 -3.84 26.42
N ALA A 51 12.30 -4.69 25.38
CA ALA A 51 13.02 -5.96 25.29
C ALA A 51 14.54 -5.76 25.30
N TYR A 52 15.02 -4.82 24.49
CA TYR A 52 16.44 -4.47 24.40
C TYR A 52 16.97 -3.94 25.74
N SER A 53 16.25 -3.02 26.37
CA SER A 53 16.57 -2.49 27.71
C SER A 53 16.62 -3.60 28.76
N SER A 54 15.63 -4.49 28.78
CA SER A 54 15.58 -5.66 29.68
C SER A 54 16.80 -6.58 29.52
N LEU A 55 17.26 -6.80 28.28
CA LEU A 55 18.46 -7.61 28.00
C LEU A 55 19.78 -6.92 28.37
N ASN A 56 19.78 -5.61 28.64
CA ASN A 56 20.93 -4.84 29.11
C ASN A 56 20.99 -4.66 30.63
N LYS A 57 19.95 -5.07 31.37
CA LYS A 57 19.96 -5.08 32.83
C LYS A 57 21.03 -6.06 33.35
N LYS A 58 21.65 -5.73 34.50
CA LYS A 58 22.62 -6.62 35.19
C LYS A 58 22.07 -8.01 35.45
N ARG A 59 20.76 -8.09 35.77
CA ARG A 59 20.02 -9.34 35.93
C ARG A 59 18.93 -9.42 34.87
N ILE A 60 19.12 -10.32 33.90
CA ILE A 60 18.18 -10.52 32.79
C ILE A 60 16.99 -11.35 33.26
N ILE A 61 15.78 -10.81 33.11
CA ILE A 61 14.53 -11.54 33.38
C ILE A 61 13.99 -12.06 32.05
N LYS A 62 14.34 -13.32 31.72
CA LYS A 62 13.98 -13.95 30.43
C LYS A 62 12.48 -13.84 30.12
N LYS A 63 11.61 -14.09 31.10
CA LYS A 63 10.15 -14.01 30.94
C LYS A 63 9.67 -12.61 30.52
N GLU A 64 10.27 -11.57 31.08
CA GLU A 64 9.94 -10.17 30.76
C GLU A 64 10.32 -9.87 29.30
N SER A 65 11.54 -10.19 28.89
CA SER A 65 11.98 -10.02 27.51
C SER A 65 11.11 -10.83 26.52
N TYR A 66 10.70 -12.06 26.86
CA TYR A 66 9.76 -12.83 26.02
C TYR A 66 8.43 -12.13 25.83
N ALA A 67 7.83 -11.63 26.92
CA ALA A 67 6.54 -10.97 26.86
C ALA A 67 6.58 -9.73 25.94
N TYR A 68 7.66 -8.95 25.99
CA TYR A 68 7.85 -7.82 25.08
C TYR A 68 8.02 -8.26 23.62
N LEU A 69 8.81 -9.29 23.34
CA LEU A 69 8.98 -9.81 21.97
C LEU A 69 7.67 -10.38 21.41
N ASP A 70 6.91 -11.11 22.22
CA ASP A 70 5.61 -11.66 21.83
C ASP A 70 4.58 -10.56 21.56
N GLY A 71 4.52 -9.55 22.42
CA GLY A 71 3.68 -8.38 22.20
C GLY A 71 4.08 -7.61 20.94
N SER A 72 5.38 -7.49 20.66
CA SER A 72 5.86 -6.83 19.44
C SER A 72 5.44 -7.59 18.17
N LEU A 73 5.60 -8.91 18.16
CA LEU A 73 5.15 -9.75 17.05
C LEU A 73 3.63 -9.69 16.85
N PHE A 74 2.86 -9.66 17.94
CA PHE A 74 1.42 -9.44 17.89
C PHE A 74 1.08 -8.13 17.17
N PHE A 75 1.66 -7.00 17.58
CA PHE A 75 1.37 -5.72 16.95
C PHE A 75 1.88 -5.63 15.50
N LEU A 76 2.97 -6.30 15.14
CA LEU A 76 3.40 -6.37 13.73
C LEU A 76 2.44 -7.19 12.87
N ASN A 77 1.80 -8.22 13.41
CA ASN A 77 0.73 -8.94 12.71
C ASN A 77 -0.52 -8.07 12.57
N GLU A 78 -0.88 -7.29 13.60
CA GLU A 78 -1.98 -6.32 13.50
C GLU A 78 -1.70 -5.26 12.45
N ALA A 79 -0.50 -4.67 12.45
CA ALA A 79 -0.09 -3.70 11.43
C ALA A 79 -0.19 -4.28 10.01
N TYR A 80 0.24 -5.52 9.82
CA TYR A 80 0.19 -6.18 8.52
C TYR A 80 -1.23 -6.35 7.99
N GLN A 81 -2.22 -6.60 8.85
CA GLN A 81 -3.62 -6.75 8.45
C GLN A 81 -4.21 -5.47 7.82
N TYR A 82 -3.67 -4.31 8.17
CA TYR A 82 -4.07 -3.02 7.58
C TYR A 82 -3.32 -2.69 6.28
N SER A 83 -2.30 -3.47 5.89
CA SER A 83 -1.66 -3.33 4.59
C SER A 83 -2.66 -3.70 3.48
N PRO A 84 -2.81 -2.89 2.41
CA PRO A 84 -3.69 -3.23 1.30
C PRO A 84 -3.32 -4.57 0.64
N THR A 85 -2.05 -4.97 0.67
CA THR A 85 -1.64 -6.28 0.13
C THR A 85 -2.18 -7.46 0.91
N TYR A 86 -2.45 -7.29 2.21
CA TYR A 86 -2.99 -8.36 3.04
C TYR A 86 -4.38 -8.77 2.55
N LEU A 87 -5.25 -7.81 2.25
CA LEU A 87 -6.60 -8.06 1.78
C LEU A 87 -6.59 -8.84 0.46
N ILE A 88 -5.80 -8.40 -0.52
CA ILE A 88 -5.71 -9.08 -1.82
C ILE A 88 -5.08 -10.47 -1.68
N LYS A 89 -4.03 -10.62 -0.86
CA LYS A 89 -3.43 -11.94 -0.57
C LYS A 89 -4.44 -12.89 0.07
N ARG A 90 -5.29 -12.40 0.97
CA ARG A 90 -6.35 -13.18 1.63
C ARG A 90 -7.46 -13.58 0.66
N GLU A 91 -7.84 -12.69 -0.27
CA GLU A 91 -8.79 -13.01 -1.33
C GLU A 91 -8.25 -14.11 -2.25
N ILE A 92 -6.97 -14.02 -2.65
CA ILE A 92 -6.32 -15.07 -3.44
C ILE A 92 -6.26 -16.40 -2.65
N GLU A 93 -5.91 -16.37 -1.37
CA GLU A 93 -5.93 -17.57 -0.51
C GLU A 93 -7.33 -18.20 -0.42
N ALA A 94 -8.37 -17.38 -0.30
CA ALA A 94 -9.75 -17.85 -0.25
C ALA A 94 -10.18 -18.44 -1.60
N LEU A 95 -9.81 -17.82 -2.71
CA LEU A 95 -10.08 -18.30 -4.05
C LEU A 95 -9.39 -19.65 -4.32
N ILE A 96 -8.11 -19.78 -3.95
CA ILE A 96 -7.36 -21.04 -4.04
C ILE A 96 -8.05 -22.15 -3.23
N LYS A 97 -8.54 -21.84 -2.03
CA LYS A 97 -9.29 -22.81 -1.22
C LYS A 97 -10.61 -23.21 -1.90
N ARG A 98 -11.36 -22.24 -2.44
CA ARG A 98 -12.61 -22.51 -3.17
C ARG A 98 -12.37 -23.42 -4.37
N ILE A 99 -11.35 -23.13 -5.19
CA ILE A 99 -10.95 -23.97 -6.33
C ILE A 99 -10.73 -25.43 -5.89
N LYS A 100 -10.05 -25.64 -4.75
CA LYS A 100 -9.83 -27.00 -4.21
C LYS A 100 -11.12 -27.70 -3.80
N PHE A 101 -12.08 -26.97 -3.24
CA PHE A 101 -13.35 -27.55 -2.78
C PHE A 101 -14.39 -27.71 -3.89
N TYR A 102 -14.37 -26.82 -4.89
CA TYR A 102 -15.33 -26.76 -5.98
C TYR A 102 -14.58 -26.61 -7.34
N PRO A 103 -13.93 -27.67 -7.83
CA PRO A 103 -13.07 -27.61 -9.01
C PRO A 103 -13.83 -27.43 -10.33
N GLU A 104 -15.17 -27.52 -10.32
CA GLU A 104 -16.01 -27.39 -11.52
C GLU A 104 -16.57 -25.98 -11.73
N GLU A 105 -16.42 -25.09 -10.73
CA GLU A 105 -16.94 -23.73 -10.79
C GLU A 105 -16.18 -22.86 -11.81
N ASN A 106 -16.88 -21.87 -12.37
CA ASN A 106 -16.26 -20.82 -13.15
C ASN A 106 -15.89 -19.64 -12.25
N TYR A 107 -14.60 -19.43 -12.05
CA TYR A 107 -14.05 -18.36 -11.21
C TYR A 107 -13.74 -17.06 -11.96
N SER A 108 -14.21 -16.88 -13.20
CA SER A 108 -13.91 -15.69 -14.02
C SER A 108 -14.33 -14.38 -13.36
N THR A 109 -15.43 -14.40 -12.60
CA THR A 109 -15.90 -13.23 -11.85
C THR A 109 -14.97 -12.90 -10.68
N ASP A 110 -14.52 -13.91 -9.94
CA ASP A 110 -13.55 -13.74 -8.85
C ASP A 110 -12.24 -13.15 -9.36
N ILE A 111 -11.75 -13.63 -10.52
CA ILE A 111 -10.56 -13.05 -11.16
C ILE A 111 -10.80 -11.60 -11.59
N ARG A 112 -11.97 -11.26 -12.12
CA ARG A 112 -12.32 -9.87 -12.46
C ARG A 112 -12.32 -8.96 -11.23
N VAL A 113 -12.84 -9.43 -10.11
CA VAL A 113 -12.81 -8.69 -8.83
C VAL A 113 -11.37 -8.47 -8.37
N LEU A 114 -10.52 -9.51 -8.44
CA LEU A 114 -9.10 -9.38 -8.11
C LEU A 114 -8.38 -8.35 -8.98
N ILE A 115 -8.67 -8.29 -10.29
CA ILE A 115 -8.11 -7.26 -11.19
C ILE A 115 -8.46 -5.87 -10.67
N VAL A 116 -9.74 -5.61 -10.38
CA VAL A 116 -10.20 -4.32 -9.86
C VAL A 116 -9.49 -3.99 -8.55
N HIS A 117 -9.45 -4.89 -7.57
CA HIS A 117 -8.76 -4.63 -6.30
C HIS A 117 -7.26 -4.38 -6.46
N THR A 118 -6.59 -5.07 -7.40
CA THR A 118 -5.17 -4.79 -7.70
C THR A 118 -4.94 -3.44 -8.40
N GLU A 119 -5.90 -3.00 -9.23
CA GLU A 119 -5.90 -1.66 -9.84
C GLU A 119 -5.97 -0.56 -8.78
N GLU A 120 -6.74 -0.78 -7.70
CA GLU A 120 -6.89 0.19 -6.62
C GLU A 120 -5.59 0.53 -5.90
N ILE A 121 -4.60 -0.38 -5.92
CA ILE A 121 -3.29 -0.21 -5.27
C ILE A 121 -2.13 -0.18 -6.27
N SER A 122 -2.44 0.07 -7.54
CA SER A 122 -1.51 -0.07 -8.66
C SER A 122 -0.21 0.73 -8.51
N GLY A 123 -0.28 1.95 -7.98
CA GLY A 123 0.88 2.81 -7.76
C GLY A 123 1.74 2.43 -6.55
N LEU A 124 1.22 1.60 -5.64
CA LEU A 124 1.97 1.05 -4.51
C LEU A 124 2.69 -0.25 -4.86
N LEU A 125 2.27 -0.97 -5.90
CA LEU A 125 2.82 -2.25 -6.31
C LEU A 125 4.03 -2.09 -7.26
N ASN A 126 5.16 -2.72 -6.92
CA ASN A 126 6.36 -2.70 -7.79
C ASN A 126 6.20 -3.47 -9.11
N SER A 127 5.29 -4.43 -9.16
CA SER A 127 5.10 -5.33 -10.31
C SER A 127 3.68 -5.28 -10.84
N TYR A 128 3.00 -4.14 -10.69
CA TYR A 128 1.60 -3.98 -11.06
C TYR A 128 1.32 -4.44 -12.50
N GLU A 129 2.07 -3.97 -13.50
CA GLU A 129 1.85 -4.35 -14.90
C GLU A 129 1.99 -5.86 -15.15
N ILE A 130 2.95 -6.49 -14.47
CA ILE A 130 3.15 -7.96 -14.55
C ILE A 130 1.97 -8.68 -13.89
N ILE A 131 1.55 -8.23 -12.70
CA ILE A 131 0.44 -8.81 -11.94
C ILE A 131 -0.87 -8.67 -12.74
N ARG A 132 -1.16 -7.49 -13.27
CA ARG A 132 -2.34 -7.19 -14.08
C ARG A 132 -2.41 -8.13 -15.28
N LYS A 133 -1.33 -8.22 -16.06
CA LYS A 133 -1.28 -9.10 -17.23
C LYS A 133 -1.52 -10.56 -16.87
N GLU A 134 -0.90 -11.04 -15.77
CA GLU A 134 -1.11 -12.41 -15.31
C GLU A 134 -2.54 -12.66 -14.81
N LEU A 135 -3.20 -11.68 -14.18
CA LEU A 135 -4.61 -11.78 -13.80
C LEU A 135 -5.54 -11.75 -15.04
N GLU A 136 -5.23 -10.94 -16.05
CA GLU A 136 -5.95 -10.94 -17.33
C GLU A 136 -5.84 -12.32 -18.02
N ASP A 137 -4.64 -12.91 -18.07
CA ASP A 137 -4.43 -14.27 -18.58
C ASP A 137 -5.21 -15.33 -17.77
N LEU A 138 -5.29 -15.16 -16.44
CA LEU A 138 -6.04 -16.07 -15.58
C LEU A 138 -7.54 -16.04 -15.84
N ARG A 139 -8.09 -14.89 -16.25
CA ARG A 139 -9.51 -14.77 -16.55
C ARG A 139 -9.90 -15.69 -17.71
N GLU A 140 -9.07 -15.78 -18.74
CA GLU A 140 -9.27 -16.70 -19.87
C GLU A 140 -9.17 -18.17 -19.46
N ILE A 141 -8.27 -18.49 -18.52
CA ILE A 141 -8.12 -19.85 -17.96
C ILE A 141 -9.35 -20.24 -17.14
N ALA A 142 -9.87 -19.30 -16.33
CA ALA A 142 -11.05 -19.51 -15.50
C ALA A 142 -12.31 -19.78 -16.33
N VAL A 143 -12.50 -19.06 -17.44
CA VAL A 143 -13.62 -19.29 -18.39
C VAL A 143 -13.56 -20.72 -18.96
N LYS A 144 -12.35 -21.24 -19.22
CA LYS A 144 -12.11 -22.60 -19.72
C LYS A 144 -12.16 -23.67 -18.62
N ARG A 145 -12.42 -23.30 -17.35
CA ARG A 145 -12.48 -24.19 -16.17
C ARG A 145 -11.23 -25.04 -15.95
N ASN A 146 -10.06 -24.57 -16.41
CA ASN A 146 -8.79 -25.24 -16.13
C ASN A 146 -8.29 -24.81 -14.74
N ASN A 147 -8.96 -25.34 -13.71
CA ASN A 147 -8.85 -24.85 -12.34
C ASN A 147 -7.57 -25.29 -11.61
N GLU A 148 -6.94 -26.41 -12.02
CA GLU A 148 -5.61 -26.79 -11.53
C GLU A 148 -4.55 -25.75 -11.94
N THR A 149 -4.53 -25.38 -13.23
CA THR A 149 -3.61 -24.36 -13.75
C THR A 149 -3.90 -22.98 -13.13
N LEU A 150 -5.18 -22.66 -12.93
CA LEU A 150 -5.62 -21.44 -12.26
C LEU A 150 -5.04 -21.35 -10.84
N GLN A 151 -5.13 -22.44 -10.07
CA GLN A 151 -4.63 -22.51 -8.70
C GLN A 151 -3.11 -22.26 -8.62
N GLU A 152 -2.33 -22.93 -9.45
CA GLU A 152 -0.86 -22.78 -9.45
C GLU A 152 -0.42 -21.35 -9.79
N LYS A 153 -1.09 -20.74 -10.78
CA LYS A 153 -0.80 -19.37 -11.19
C LYS A 153 -1.24 -18.34 -10.15
N LEU A 154 -2.36 -18.57 -9.46
CA LEU A 154 -2.79 -17.71 -8.35
C LEU A 154 -1.78 -17.68 -7.20
N GLU A 155 -1.17 -18.81 -6.83
CA GLU A 155 -0.10 -18.83 -5.82
C GLU A 155 1.12 -18.00 -6.24
N LYS A 156 1.49 -18.06 -7.54
CA LYS A 156 2.59 -17.24 -8.08
C LYS A 156 2.25 -15.74 -7.99
N ILE A 157 1.04 -15.35 -8.34
CA ILE A 157 0.59 -13.94 -8.24
C ILE A 157 0.59 -13.47 -6.78
N ARG A 158 0.08 -14.29 -5.86
CA ARG A 158 0.07 -14.00 -4.42
C ARG A 158 1.47 -13.66 -3.88
N GLY A 159 2.51 -14.34 -4.37
CA GLY A 159 3.90 -14.06 -4.01
C GLY A 159 4.46 -12.74 -4.57
N LYS A 160 3.88 -12.20 -5.64
CA LYS A 160 4.31 -10.95 -6.29
C LYS A 160 3.65 -9.70 -5.71
N ILE A 161 2.50 -9.85 -5.07
CA ILE A 161 1.79 -8.71 -4.45
C ILE A 161 2.60 -8.23 -3.25
N ASN A 162 3.19 -7.06 -3.37
CA ASN A 162 4.04 -6.50 -2.35
C ASN A 162 4.10 -4.97 -2.47
N ILE A 163 3.90 -4.28 -1.35
CA ILE A 163 4.14 -2.84 -1.22
C ILE A 163 5.43 -2.67 -0.44
N PRO A 164 6.58 -2.41 -1.10
CA PRO A 164 7.90 -2.47 -0.46
C PRO A 164 8.06 -1.53 0.74
N LEU A 165 7.45 -0.35 0.70
CA LEU A 165 7.56 0.65 1.77
C LEU A 165 6.81 0.25 3.05
N ILE A 166 5.94 -0.77 2.99
CA ILE A 166 5.12 -1.25 4.11
C ILE A 166 5.47 -2.70 4.43
N ASP A 167 5.32 -3.59 3.46
CA ASP A 167 5.40 -5.03 3.66
C ASP A 167 6.83 -5.50 3.96
N ASN A 168 7.85 -4.94 3.28
CA ASN A 168 9.23 -5.35 3.50
C ASN A 168 9.71 -5.00 4.92
N PRO A 169 9.57 -3.75 5.41
CA PRO A 169 9.92 -3.42 6.79
C PRO A 169 9.18 -4.27 7.84
N ILE A 170 7.88 -4.54 7.64
CA ILE A 170 7.13 -5.42 8.56
C ILE A 170 7.73 -6.81 8.59
N SER A 171 7.95 -7.40 7.41
CA SER A 171 8.48 -8.76 7.31
C SER A 171 9.90 -8.87 7.87
N GLU A 172 10.75 -7.89 7.57
CA GLU A 172 12.13 -7.83 8.06
C GLU A 172 12.17 -7.71 9.59
N ALA A 173 11.41 -6.77 10.16
CA ALA A 173 11.31 -6.60 11.60
C ALA A 173 10.80 -7.88 12.29
N ARG A 174 9.75 -8.52 11.75
CA ARG A 174 9.21 -9.79 12.28
C ARG A 174 10.28 -10.87 12.31
N ASN A 175 11.00 -11.06 11.20
CA ASN A 175 12.04 -12.08 11.10
C ASN A 175 13.16 -11.85 12.12
N LEU A 176 13.64 -10.61 12.26
CA LEU A 176 14.69 -10.24 13.22
C LEU A 176 14.23 -10.43 14.69
N ILE A 177 12.97 -10.11 15.00
CA ILE A 177 12.40 -10.34 16.34
C ILE A 177 12.27 -11.84 16.64
N VAL A 178 11.86 -12.66 15.66
CA VAL A 178 11.82 -14.12 15.80
C VAL A 178 13.23 -14.67 16.06
N ILE A 179 14.23 -14.24 15.28
CA ILE A 179 15.64 -14.61 15.49
C ILE A 179 16.11 -14.20 16.90
N ALA A 180 15.79 -12.98 17.34
CA ALA A 180 16.12 -12.51 18.68
C ALA A 180 15.50 -13.39 19.77
N LYS A 181 14.25 -13.84 19.57
CA LYS A 181 13.50 -14.71 20.46
C LYS A 181 14.10 -16.13 20.52
N ASP A 182 14.59 -16.65 19.41
CA ASP A 182 15.30 -17.93 19.34
C ASP A 182 16.65 -17.87 20.05
N HIS A 183 17.44 -16.80 19.85
CA HIS A 183 18.66 -16.57 20.61
C HIS A 183 18.40 -16.42 22.11
N LEU A 184 17.32 -15.72 22.50
CA LEU A 184 16.89 -15.62 23.90
C LEU A 184 16.54 -17.00 24.47
N LYS A 185 15.94 -17.89 23.66
CA LYS A 185 15.62 -19.27 24.04
C LYS A 185 16.90 -20.04 24.38
N ALA A 186 17.89 -19.91 23.51
CA ALA A 186 19.22 -20.51 23.63
C ALA A 186 20.12 -19.85 24.69
N LYS A 187 19.65 -18.79 25.37
CA LYS A 187 20.43 -17.98 26.34
C LYS A 187 21.61 -17.23 25.70
N GLU A 188 21.57 -17.03 24.39
CA GLU A 188 22.56 -16.25 23.63
C GLU A 188 22.22 -14.75 23.67
N TYR A 189 22.26 -14.15 24.87
CA TYR A 189 21.74 -12.78 25.08
C TYR A 189 22.43 -11.71 24.22
N LYS A 190 23.72 -11.86 23.92
CA LYS A 190 24.44 -10.93 23.04
C LYS A 190 23.88 -10.96 21.61
N LYS A 191 23.66 -12.15 21.04
CA LYS A 191 23.08 -12.32 19.70
C LYS A 191 21.63 -11.86 19.66
N SER A 192 20.87 -12.13 20.73
CA SER A 192 19.51 -11.63 20.89
C SER A 192 19.47 -10.10 20.84
N ARG A 193 20.35 -9.40 21.57
CA ARG A 193 20.48 -7.93 21.50
C ARG A 193 20.83 -7.43 20.10
N GLN A 194 21.82 -8.04 19.44
CA GLN A 194 22.21 -7.65 18.08
C GLN A 194 21.05 -7.78 17.09
N ALA A 195 20.27 -8.86 17.17
CA ALA A 195 19.08 -9.02 16.34
C ALA A 195 18.01 -7.95 16.62
N LEU A 196 17.84 -7.54 17.88
CA LEU A 196 16.94 -6.43 18.23
C LEU A 196 17.44 -5.07 17.73
N GLU A 197 18.74 -4.79 17.83
CA GLU A 197 19.35 -3.57 17.28
C GLU A 197 19.08 -3.46 15.77
N LEU A 198 19.28 -4.56 15.04
CA LEU A 198 18.98 -4.62 13.61
C LEU A 198 17.48 -4.43 13.32
N ALA A 199 16.60 -4.93 14.19
CA ALA A 199 15.15 -4.80 14.03
C ALA A 199 14.66 -3.34 14.17
N LEU A 200 15.42 -2.47 14.86
CA LEU A 200 15.02 -1.07 15.06
C LEU A 200 14.93 -0.32 13.73
N THR A 201 15.83 -0.55 12.79
CA THR A 201 15.85 0.16 11.49
C THR A 201 14.55 -0.02 10.70
N PRO A 202 14.09 -1.24 10.37
CA PRO A 202 12.82 -1.42 9.66
C PRO A 202 11.62 -0.92 10.49
N LEU A 203 11.63 -1.07 11.82
CA LEU A 203 10.56 -0.54 12.68
C LEU A 203 10.46 0.98 12.65
N ILE A 204 11.59 1.69 12.70
CA ILE A 204 11.65 3.14 12.60
C ILE A 204 11.11 3.57 11.22
N LYS A 205 11.57 2.93 10.14
CA LYS A 205 11.12 3.22 8.78
C LYS A 205 9.60 3.16 8.63
N ILE A 206 8.94 2.13 9.15
CA ILE A 206 7.48 2.00 9.02
C ILE A 206 6.69 2.81 10.06
N SER A 207 7.27 3.08 11.23
CA SER A 207 6.63 3.92 12.25
C SER A 207 6.58 5.40 11.88
N SER A 208 7.36 5.81 10.86
CA SER A 208 7.36 7.18 10.35
C SER A 208 6.14 7.44 9.46
N ARG A 209 5.43 8.54 9.75
CA ARG A 209 4.36 9.05 8.88
C ARG A 209 4.88 9.47 7.51
N GLU A 210 6.15 9.85 7.41
CA GLU A 210 6.79 10.32 6.18
C GLU A 210 6.66 9.29 5.05
N ASN A 211 7.13 8.05 5.29
CA ASN A 211 7.13 6.99 4.28
C ASN A 211 5.71 6.61 3.82
N LEU A 212 4.74 6.66 4.74
CA LEU A 212 3.34 6.37 4.42
C LEU A 212 2.73 7.47 3.54
N TYR A 213 3.05 8.75 3.80
CA TYR A 213 2.60 9.85 2.94
C TYR A 213 3.29 9.84 1.57
N ILE A 214 4.57 9.46 1.50
CA ILE A 214 5.29 9.29 0.23
C ILE A 214 4.65 8.16 -0.60
N ALA A 215 4.29 7.04 0.04
CA ALA A 215 3.57 5.96 -0.60
C ALA A 215 2.22 6.43 -1.19
N LEU A 216 1.42 7.18 -0.41
CA LEU A 216 0.18 7.78 -0.90
C LEU A 216 0.38 8.72 -2.09
N ALA A 217 1.42 9.56 -2.04
CA ALA A 217 1.73 10.44 -3.15
C ALA A 217 2.03 9.66 -4.44
N LYS A 218 2.81 8.58 -4.35
CA LYS A 218 3.11 7.69 -5.48
C LYS A 218 1.85 7.08 -6.08
N GLU A 219 0.95 6.59 -5.23
CA GLU A 219 -0.34 6.03 -5.65
C GLU A 219 -1.14 7.02 -6.49
N TYR A 220 -1.26 8.25 -6.00
CA TYR A 220 -1.98 9.29 -6.71
C TYR A 220 -1.32 9.70 -8.03
N ILE A 221 0.02 9.74 -8.11
CA ILE A 221 0.73 10.04 -9.37
C ILE A 221 0.46 8.96 -10.42
N VAL A 222 0.47 7.69 -10.02
CA VAL A 222 0.18 6.57 -10.92
C VAL A 222 -1.28 6.62 -11.41
N LYS A 223 -2.22 6.87 -10.50
CA LYS A 223 -3.65 7.08 -10.85
C LYS A 223 -3.85 8.27 -11.79
N ALA A 224 -3.12 9.36 -11.58
CA ALA A 224 -3.12 10.49 -12.51
C ALA A 224 -2.67 10.05 -13.90
N ASN A 225 -1.53 9.36 -14.03
CA ASN A 225 -1.03 8.88 -15.31
C ASN A 225 -2.06 8.03 -16.08
N PHE A 226 -2.69 7.05 -15.41
CA PHE A 226 -3.72 6.21 -16.04
C PHE A 226 -4.96 7.00 -16.47
N THR A 227 -5.37 7.99 -15.68
CA THR A 227 -6.60 8.75 -15.95
C THR A 227 -6.39 9.93 -16.89
N TYR A 228 -5.16 10.38 -17.12
CA TYR A 228 -4.87 11.58 -17.91
C TYR A 228 -5.50 11.56 -19.30
N LYS A 229 -5.38 10.43 -20.03
CA LYS A 229 -5.94 10.29 -21.38
C LYS A 229 -7.47 10.20 -21.42
N ILE A 230 -8.10 9.86 -20.30
CA ILE A 230 -9.56 9.66 -20.19
C ILE A 230 -10.21 10.93 -19.64
N SER A 231 -9.64 11.50 -18.59
CA SER A 231 -10.12 12.70 -17.89
C SER A 231 -8.93 13.48 -17.33
N PRO A 232 -8.41 14.48 -18.06
CA PRO A 232 -7.35 15.37 -17.59
C PRO A 232 -7.71 16.07 -16.27
N ASP A 233 -8.99 16.43 -16.06
CA ASP A 233 -9.47 17.06 -14.83
C ASP A 233 -9.36 16.13 -13.62
N MET A 234 -9.74 14.85 -13.78
CA MET A 234 -9.59 13.84 -12.71
C MET A 234 -8.11 13.57 -12.42
N SER A 235 -7.28 13.48 -13.47
CA SER A 235 -5.84 13.35 -13.35
C SER A 235 -5.20 14.51 -12.56
N LYS A 236 -5.62 15.75 -12.83
CA LYS A 236 -5.19 16.94 -12.09
C LYS A 236 -5.58 16.89 -10.61
N ARG A 237 -6.77 16.36 -10.28
CA ARG A 237 -7.18 16.16 -8.89
C ARG A 237 -6.30 15.14 -8.18
N TYR A 238 -5.97 14.02 -8.82
CA TYR A 238 -5.02 13.05 -8.26
C TYR A 238 -3.64 13.68 -8.02
N MET A 239 -3.11 14.45 -8.97
CA MET A 239 -1.85 15.18 -8.79
C MET A 239 -1.91 16.18 -7.62
N SER A 240 -3.06 16.84 -7.42
CA SER A 240 -3.27 17.75 -6.28
C SER A 240 -3.25 17.00 -4.95
N SER A 241 -3.86 15.80 -4.88
CA SER A 241 -3.77 14.90 -3.72
C SER A 241 -2.35 14.40 -3.47
N ALA A 242 -1.56 14.15 -4.53
CA ALA A 242 -0.15 13.80 -4.39
C ALA A 242 0.65 14.94 -3.73
N VAL A 243 0.46 16.19 -4.19
CA VAL A 243 1.08 17.38 -3.58
C VAL A 243 0.68 17.54 -2.11
N TYR A 244 -0.60 17.34 -1.80
CA TYR A 244 -1.08 17.40 -0.42
C TYR A 244 -0.36 16.39 0.49
N ASN A 245 -0.19 15.15 0.02
CA ASN A 245 0.51 14.12 0.79
C ASN A 245 2.01 14.38 0.90
N ILE A 246 2.68 14.87 -0.14
CA ILE A 246 4.09 15.29 -0.05
C ILE A 246 4.28 16.46 0.91
N ASN A 247 3.34 17.41 0.98
CA ASN A 247 3.38 18.47 2.00
C ASN A 247 3.25 17.90 3.41
N LYS A 248 2.35 16.92 3.63
CA LYS A 248 2.26 16.22 4.91
C LYS A 248 3.56 15.47 5.24
N ALA A 249 4.19 14.81 4.26
CA ALA A 249 5.47 14.14 4.42
C ALA A 249 6.55 15.14 4.88
N TYR A 250 6.71 16.25 4.15
CA TYR A 250 7.70 17.29 4.45
C TYR A 250 7.62 17.80 5.90
N LEU A 251 6.40 18.07 6.40
CA LEU A 251 6.18 18.58 7.75
C LEU A 251 6.57 17.61 8.86
N VAL A 252 6.59 16.31 8.59
CA VAL A 252 6.94 15.26 9.57
C VAL A 252 8.32 14.67 9.32
N SER A 253 9.06 15.21 8.35
CA SER A 253 10.37 14.69 7.95
C SER A 253 11.51 15.20 8.79
N SER A 254 12.56 14.40 8.92
CA SER A 254 13.85 14.83 9.46
C SER A 254 14.50 15.89 8.55
N GLU A 255 15.40 16.70 9.10
CA GLU A 255 16.14 17.72 8.32
C GLU A 255 16.88 17.10 7.12
N GLU A 256 17.41 15.89 7.27
CA GLU A 256 18.10 15.13 6.22
C GLU A 256 17.16 14.81 5.05
N ASN A 257 15.92 14.37 5.34
CA ASN A 257 14.95 13.97 4.31
C ASN A 257 14.19 15.17 3.73
N GLN A 258 14.06 16.27 4.46
CA GLN A 258 13.37 17.48 4.00
C GLN A 258 13.94 18.05 2.70
N LYS A 259 15.25 17.94 2.46
CA LYS A 259 15.87 18.44 1.22
C LYS A 259 15.37 17.68 -0.01
N VAL A 260 15.31 16.35 0.07
CA VAL A 260 14.84 15.48 -1.03
C VAL A 260 13.34 15.67 -1.24
N ILE A 261 12.56 15.73 -0.16
CA ILE A 261 11.10 15.91 -0.22
C ILE A 261 10.74 17.30 -0.77
N LYS A 262 11.54 18.32 -0.48
CA LYS A 262 11.37 19.66 -1.05
C LYS A 262 11.54 19.65 -2.58
N GLU A 263 12.55 18.96 -3.10
CA GLU A 263 12.74 18.81 -4.56
C GLU A 263 11.52 18.14 -5.21
N LEU A 264 11.01 17.08 -4.58
CA LEU A 264 9.80 16.37 -5.00
C LEU A 264 8.56 17.28 -5.02
N LYS A 265 8.39 18.07 -3.94
CA LYS A 265 7.33 19.07 -3.84
C LYS A 265 7.41 20.11 -4.95
N ASP A 266 8.59 20.65 -5.20
CA ASP A 266 8.80 21.70 -6.20
C ASP A 266 8.53 21.16 -7.62
N LYS A 267 8.99 19.95 -7.94
CA LYS A 267 8.68 19.27 -9.20
C LYS A 267 7.18 18.98 -9.36
N LEU A 268 6.51 18.44 -8.34
CA LEU A 268 5.07 18.19 -8.41
C LEU A 268 4.27 19.48 -8.65
N ASN A 269 4.64 20.57 -7.98
CA ASN A 269 4.01 21.88 -8.21
C ASN A 269 4.26 22.41 -9.62
N PHE A 270 5.46 22.20 -10.17
CA PHE A 270 5.77 22.52 -11.55
C PHE A 270 4.87 21.74 -12.53
N TYR A 271 4.68 20.44 -12.30
CA TYR A 271 3.80 19.62 -13.14
C TYR A 271 2.34 20.00 -13.01
N ILE A 272 1.83 20.35 -11.82
CA ILE A 272 0.47 20.88 -11.68
C ILE A 272 0.26 22.11 -12.57
N LYS A 273 1.25 23.00 -12.68
CA LYS A 273 1.16 24.16 -13.59
C LYS A 273 1.15 23.77 -15.07
N LYS A 274 1.80 22.66 -15.46
CA LYS A 274 1.73 22.14 -16.84
C LYS A 274 0.34 21.66 -17.23
N TYR A 275 -0.51 21.26 -16.28
CA TYR A 275 -1.92 20.94 -16.59
C TYR A 275 -2.68 22.16 -17.10
N ASP A 276 -2.35 23.37 -16.61
CA ASP A 276 -3.00 24.60 -17.06
C ASP A 276 -2.65 24.96 -18.50
N SER A 277 -1.52 24.44 -19.01
CA SER A 277 -1.05 24.63 -20.38
C SER A 277 -1.19 23.38 -21.27
N TYR A 278 -1.85 22.31 -20.80
CA TYR A 278 -2.01 21.03 -21.50
C TYR A 278 -0.71 20.42 -22.05
N SER A 279 0.42 20.61 -21.33
CA SER A 279 1.76 20.19 -21.76
C SER A 279 2.33 19.00 -20.98
N ILE A 280 1.48 18.30 -20.21
CA ILE A 280 1.86 17.09 -19.47
C ILE A 280 2.12 15.92 -20.43
N THR A 281 3.20 15.21 -20.18
CA THR A 281 3.63 14.02 -20.92
C THR A 281 3.77 12.80 -20.02
N ASN A 282 3.83 11.60 -20.60
CA ASN A 282 4.11 10.37 -19.85
C ASN A 282 5.47 10.42 -19.13
N GLU A 283 6.48 11.04 -19.76
CA GLU A 283 7.83 11.21 -19.18
C GLU A 283 7.80 12.04 -17.90
N ASP A 284 6.89 13.02 -17.80
CA ASP A 284 6.72 13.82 -16.58
C ASP A 284 6.26 12.96 -15.39
N PHE A 285 5.40 11.95 -15.62
CA PHE A 285 4.98 11.03 -14.55
C PHE A 285 6.11 10.06 -14.15
N GLU A 286 6.84 9.53 -15.13
CA GLU A 286 7.96 8.61 -14.88
C GLU A 286 9.09 9.28 -14.09
N ASP A 287 9.43 10.53 -14.39
CA ASP A 287 10.47 11.28 -13.66
C ASP A 287 10.15 11.40 -12.16
N ILE A 288 8.89 11.71 -11.81
CA ILE A 288 8.48 11.83 -10.40
C ILE A 288 8.52 10.46 -9.70
N ILE A 289 8.00 9.42 -10.35
CA ILE A 289 7.98 8.07 -9.78
C ILE A 289 9.42 7.59 -9.52
N ASN A 290 10.34 7.86 -10.44
CA ASN A 290 11.76 7.53 -10.29
C ASN A 290 12.43 8.29 -9.15
N LEU A 291 12.03 9.54 -8.88
CA LEU A 291 12.49 10.27 -7.70
C LEU A 291 11.95 9.67 -6.40
N ILE A 292 10.67 9.30 -6.35
CA ILE A 292 10.08 8.66 -5.17
C ILE A 292 10.79 7.33 -4.87
N ASN A 293 11.12 6.54 -5.89
CA ASN A 293 11.80 5.26 -5.72
C ASN A 293 13.26 5.37 -5.22
N LYS A 294 13.85 6.59 -5.18
CA LYS A 294 15.20 6.84 -4.66
C LYS A 294 15.22 7.17 -3.16
N ILE A 295 14.06 7.35 -2.53
CA ILE A 295 13.88 7.58 -1.09
C ILE A 295 13.74 6.22 -0.38
#